data_AF-A0A528WVJ1-F1
#
_entry.id   AF-A0A528WVJ1-F1
#
_cell.length_a   1.000
_cell.length_b   1.000
_cell.length_c   1.000
_cell.angle_alpha   90.00
_cell.angle_beta   90.00
_cell.angle_gamma   90.00
#
_symmetry.space_group_name_H-M   'P 1'
#
loop_
_entity.id
_entity.type
_entity.pdbx_description
1 polymer ?
#
loop_
_entity_poly.entity_id
_entity_poly.type
_entity_poly.pdbx_seq_one_letter_code
_entity_poly.pdbx_strand_id
1 'polypeptide(L)'
;MNELEQAGLARLRDGWISGGAVFDLAPVEWKDVAAAASPDEQERRLLAIAAQALDVALRPAAPKTLKRRPPLPVLSLPMLPERLRPLLRAALKYAADAKRKARVIGLVASRGFVALPMDWMPAASD
;
A
#
# COMPACT_ATOMS: atom_id res chain seq x y z
N MET A 1 18.18 6.78 15.95
CA MET A 1 17.60 7.14 14.65
C MET A 1 17.32 8.62 14.71
N ASN A 2 18.01 9.44 13.92
CA ASN A 2 17.98 10.89 14.06
C ASN A 2 16.77 11.42 13.27
N GLU A 3 15.70 11.82 13.96
CA GLU A 3 14.45 12.31 13.33
C GLU A 3 14.70 13.51 12.39
N LEU A 4 15.75 14.28 12.66
CA LEU A 4 16.18 15.42 11.87
C LEU A 4 16.64 15.02 10.46
N GLU A 5 17.31 13.88 10.32
CA GLU A 5 17.79 13.38 9.02
C GLU A 5 16.63 12.90 8.15
N GLN A 6 15.63 12.25 8.75
CA GLN A 6 14.41 11.83 8.04
C GLN A 6 13.57 13.03 7.60
N ALA A 7 13.45 14.05 8.45
CA ALA A 7 12.72 15.28 8.11
C ALA A 7 13.41 16.08 6.98
N GLY A 8 14.73 16.19 7.01
CA GLY A 8 15.51 16.82 5.94
C GLY A 8 15.32 16.10 4.60
N LEU A 9 15.31 14.77 4.62
CA LEU A 9 15.16 13.97 3.41
C LEU A 9 13.72 14.00 2.84
N ALA A 10 12.71 14.05 3.72
CA ALA A 10 11.32 14.27 3.30
C ALA A 10 11.16 15.61 2.56
N ARG A 11 11.83 16.66 3.05
CA ARG A 11 11.81 17.99 2.41
C ARG A 11 12.44 17.97 1.01
N LEU A 12 13.57 17.28 0.82
CA LEU A 12 14.19 17.12 -0.51
C LEU A 12 13.25 16.38 -1.47
N ARG A 13 12.65 15.28 -1.01
CA ARG A 13 11.67 14.50 -1.80
C ARG A 13 10.48 15.35 -2.25
N ASP A 14 9.89 16.10 -1.33
CA ASP A 14 8.71 16.90 -1.63
C ASP A 14 9.05 18.04 -2.63
N GLY A 15 10.27 18.59 -2.57
CA GLY A 15 10.78 19.54 -3.56
C GLY A 15 10.93 18.94 -4.96
N TRP A 16 11.52 17.74 -5.08
CA TRP A 16 11.60 17.03 -6.37
C TRP A 16 10.22 16.65 -6.93
N ILE A 17 9.29 16.20 -6.08
CA ILE A 17 7.90 15.90 -6.52
C ILE A 17 7.21 17.15 -7.09
N SER A 18 7.52 18.33 -6.54
CA SER A 18 7.01 19.60 -7.01
C SER A 18 7.73 20.13 -8.27
N GLY A 19 8.74 19.40 -8.77
CA GLY A 19 9.55 19.77 -9.93
C GLY A 19 10.62 20.84 -9.63
N GLY A 20 10.91 21.11 -8.36
CA GLY A 20 11.91 22.08 -7.95
C GLY A 20 13.33 21.51 -7.91
N ALA A 21 14.32 22.37 -8.13
CA ALA A 21 15.70 22.12 -7.75
C ALA A 21 15.83 22.21 -6.22
N VAL A 22 16.53 21.26 -5.62
CA VAL A 22 16.65 21.13 -4.16
C VAL A 22 18.10 21.04 -3.69
N PHE A 23 19.06 21.15 -4.61
CA PHE A 23 20.49 21.10 -4.28
C PHE A 23 20.86 22.04 -3.12
N ASP A 24 20.36 23.27 -3.14
CA ASP A 24 20.62 24.26 -2.08
C ASP A 24 20.02 23.89 -0.72
N LEU A 25 19.04 22.99 -0.68
CA LEU A 25 18.42 22.52 0.55
C LEU A 25 19.16 21.31 1.15
N ALA A 26 20.09 20.70 0.42
CA ALA A 26 20.81 19.53 0.87
C ALA A 26 21.84 19.85 1.98
N PRO A 27 22.16 18.87 2.85
CA PRO A 27 23.28 18.96 3.78
C PRO A 27 24.60 19.28 3.06
N VAL A 28 25.49 20.01 3.71
CA VAL A 28 26.76 20.44 3.11
C VAL A 28 27.61 19.25 2.67
N GLU A 29 27.62 18.19 3.47
CA GLU A 29 28.37 16.96 3.19
C GLU A 29 27.87 16.27 1.93
N TRP A 30 26.57 16.40 1.63
CA TRP A 30 25.96 15.81 0.44
C TRP A 30 26.19 16.67 -0.79
N LYS A 31 26.20 18.00 -0.62
CA LYS A 31 26.55 18.95 -1.68
C LYS A 31 27.97 18.74 -2.17
N ASP A 32 28.91 18.50 -1.26
CA ASP A 32 30.31 18.26 -1.61
C ASP A 32 30.47 16.98 -2.46
N VAL A 33 29.72 15.93 -2.15
CA VAL A 33 29.74 14.65 -2.90
C VAL A 33 28.96 14.76 -4.22
N ALA A 34 27.85 15.49 -4.23
CA ALA A 34 27.02 15.70 -5.41
C ALA A 34 27.56 16.79 -6.35
N ALA A 35 28.62 17.51 -5.95
CA ALA A 35 29.23 18.56 -6.74
C ALA A 35 29.56 18.06 -8.16
N ALA A 36 29.06 18.79 -9.16
CA ALA A 36 29.26 18.50 -10.56
C ALA A 36 29.30 19.80 -11.37
N ALA A 37 29.79 19.72 -12.61
CA ALA A 37 29.96 20.89 -13.47
C ALA A 37 28.64 21.50 -13.95
N SER A 38 27.57 20.71 -14.08
CA SER A 38 26.24 21.19 -14.49
C SER A 38 25.21 21.06 -13.36
N PRO A 39 24.25 22.00 -13.27
CA PRO A 39 23.17 21.94 -12.28
C PRO A 39 22.34 20.64 -12.38
N ASP A 40 22.03 20.19 -13.60
CA ASP A 40 21.28 18.96 -13.82
C ASP A 40 22.00 17.73 -13.25
N GLU A 41 23.32 17.70 -13.38
CA GLU A 41 24.12 16.58 -12.89
C GLU A 41 24.27 16.63 -11.37
N GLN A 42 24.31 17.82 -10.77
CA GLN A 42 24.27 18.00 -9.32
C GLN A 42 22.97 17.43 -8.73
N GLU A 43 21.82 17.73 -9.34
CA GLU A 43 20.53 17.18 -8.93
C GLU A 43 20.45 15.65 -9.07
N ARG A 44 20.95 15.09 -10.19
CA ARG A 44 20.99 13.63 -10.38
C ARG A 44 21.86 12.92 -9.35
N ARG A 45 23.05 13.47 -9.06
CA ARG A 45 23.95 12.90 -8.04
C ARG A 45 23.35 13.00 -6.65
N LEU A 46 22.73 14.14 -6.33
CA LEU A 46 22.03 14.31 -5.06
C LEU A 46 20.86 13.32 -4.92
N LEU A 47 20.10 13.09 -6.00
CA LEU A 47 19.03 12.10 -6.03
C LEU A 47 19.57 10.68 -5.76
N ALA A 48 20.71 10.32 -6.33
CA ALA A 48 21.37 9.03 -6.09
C ALA A 48 21.81 8.88 -4.62
N ILE A 49 22.38 9.92 -4.02
CA ILE A 49 22.76 9.93 -2.59
C ILE A 49 21.52 9.76 -1.71
N ALA A 50 20.45 10.52 -1.98
CA ALA A 50 19.21 10.43 -1.21
C ALA A 50 18.54 9.04 -1.32
N ALA A 51 18.57 8.43 -2.51
CA ALA A 51 18.08 7.07 -2.72
C ALA A 51 18.90 6.05 -1.90
N GLN A 52 20.23 6.15 -1.93
CA GLN A 52 21.11 5.28 -1.14
C GLN A 52 20.90 5.46 0.37
N ALA A 53 20.70 6.70 0.81
CA ALA A 53 20.42 7.01 2.21
C ALA A 53 19.09 6.36 2.64
N LEU A 54 18.05 6.40 1.83
CA LEU A 54 16.76 5.75 2.12
C LEU A 54 16.85 4.22 2.18
N ASP A 55 17.53 3.61 1.21
CA ASP A 55 17.54 2.15 1.07
C ASP A 55 18.46 1.47 2.08
N VAL A 56 19.58 2.12 2.41
CA VAL A 56 20.64 1.52 3.24
C VAL A 56 20.78 2.22 4.59
N ALA A 57 21.07 3.52 4.61
CA ALA A 57 21.49 4.22 5.84
C ALA A 57 20.32 4.48 6.82
N LEU A 58 19.13 4.76 6.28
CA LEU A 58 17.93 5.14 7.03
C LEU A 58 16.91 4.00 7.13
N ARG A 59 17.27 2.79 6.66
CA ARG A 59 16.42 1.62 6.81
C ARG A 59 16.13 1.41 8.30
N PRO A 60 14.85 1.31 8.72
CA PRO A 60 14.52 1.03 10.11
C PRO A 60 15.23 -0.24 10.56
N ALA A 61 15.89 -0.17 11.72
CA ALA A 61 16.52 -1.35 12.30
C ALA A 61 15.50 -2.49 12.38
N ALA A 62 15.92 -3.70 12.01
CA ALA A 62 15.06 -4.86 12.09
C ALA A 62 14.49 -4.96 13.52
N PRO A 63 13.18 -5.12 13.68
CA PRO A 63 12.57 -5.21 15.00
C PRO A 63 13.21 -6.37 15.77
N LYS A 64 13.66 -6.11 16.99
CA LYS A 64 14.33 -7.11 17.87
C LYS A 64 13.43 -8.31 18.17
N THR A 65 12.13 -8.16 18.00
CA THR A 65 11.13 -9.19 18.25
C THR A 65 10.25 -9.35 17.02
N LEU A 66 10.20 -10.57 16.47
CA LEU A 66 9.27 -10.91 15.40
C LEU A 66 7.92 -11.31 16.00
N LYS A 67 6.84 -10.62 15.60
CA LYS A 67 5.47 -11.07 15.92
C LYS A 67 5.09 -12.19 14.96
N ARG A 68 4.96 -13.41 15.48
CA ARG A 68 4.46 -14.56 14.70
C ARG A 68 3.04 -14.24 14.23
N ARG A 69 2.83 -14.21 12.91
CA ARG A 69 1.51 -14.10 12.30
C ARG A 69 1.10 -15.44 11.72
N PRO A 70 -0.21 -15.73 11.63
CA PRO A 70 -0.67 -16.91 10.91
C PRO A 70 -0.24 -16.82 9.43
N PRO A 71 -0.01 -17.96 8.77
CA PRO A 71 0.44 -17.99 7.38
C PRO A 71 -0.59 -17.37 6.41
N LEU A 72 -1.87 -17.37 6.79
CA LEU A 72 -2.95 -16.73 6.05
C LEU A 72 -3.82 -15.89 6.99
N PRO A 73 -4.38 -14.78 6.48
CA PRO A 73 -5.38 -14.03 7.23
C PRO A 73 -6.61 -14.93 7.49
N VAL A 74 -7.13 -14.89 8.71
CA VAL A 74 -8.36 -15.57 9.06
C VAL A 74 -9.53 -14.65 8.73
N LEU A 75 -10.60 -15.19 8.14
CA LEU A 75 -11.83 -14.43 7.92
C LEU A 75 -12.38 -13.93 9.25
N SER A 76 -12.81 -12.66 9.28
CA SER A 76 -13.34 -12.05 10.51
C SER A 76 -14.70 -12.61 10.94
N LEU A 77 -15.38 -13.35 10.06
CA LEU A 77 -16.66 -14.00 10.28
C LEU A 77 -16.65 -15.40 9.63
N PRO A 78 -17.46 -16.34 10.13
CA PRO A 78 -17.64 -17.64 9.48
C PRO A 78 -18.21 -17.48 8.06
N MET A 79 -17.88 -18.42 7.19
CA MET A 79 -18.49 -18.49 5.85
C MET A 79 -19.97 -18.82 5.95
N LEU A 80 -20.76 -18.31 5.00
CA LEU A 80 -22.18 -18.66 4.89
C LEU A 80 -22.34 -20.19 4.78
N PRO A 81 -23.24 -20.83 5.57
CA PRO A 81 -23.45 -22.28 5.51
C PRO A 81 -23.78 -22.77 4.10
N GLU A 82 -23.19 -23.90 3.69
CA GLU A 82 -23.32 -24.46 2.33
C GLU A 82 -24.78 -24.57 1.86
N ARG A 83 -25.70 -24.98 2.73
CA ARG A 83 -27.14 -25.08 2.42
C ARG A 83 -27.79 -23.77 1.97
N LEU A 84 -27.22 -22.61 2.34
CA LEU A 84 -27.75 -21.28 2.00
C LEU A 84 -27.04 -20.65 0.79
N ARG A 85 -25.91 -21.20 0.35
CA ARG A 85 -25.14 -20.65 -0.78
C ARG A 85 -25.91 -20.66 -2.10
N PRO A 86 -26.71 -21.68 -2.46
CA PRO A 86 -27.53 -21.63 -3.67
C PRO A 86 -28.55 -20.48 -3.67
N LEU A 87 -29.15 -20.19 -2.50
CA LEU A 87 -30.10 -19.08 -2.35
C LEU A 87 -29.41 -17.72 -2.49
N LEU A 88 -28.21 -17.58 -1.93
CA LEU A 88 -27.39 -16.38 -2.12
C LEU A 88 -27.06 -16.16 -3.61
N ARG A 89 -26.61 -17.20 -4.32
CA ARG A 89 -26.30 -17.13 -5.76
C ARG A 89 -27.52 -16.72 -6.57
N ALA A 90 -28.69 -17.31 -6.28
CA ALA A 90 -29.94 -16.93 -6.93
C ALA A 90 -30.28 -15.45 -6.66
N ALA A 91 -30.20 -14.99 -5.41
CA ALA A 91 -30.46 -13.59 -5.06
C ALA A 91 -29.50 -12.62 -5.78
N LEU A 92 -28.22 -12.99 -5.91
CA LEU A 92 -27.22 -12.21 -6.62
C LEU A 92 -27.44 -12.21 -8.15
N LYS A 93 -27.95 -13.30 -8.71
CA LYS A 93 -28.33 -13.40 -10.12
C LYS A 93 -29.49 -12.45 -10.46
N TYR A 94 -30.48 -12.34 -9.59
CA TYR A 94 -31.61 -11.41 -9.76
C TYR A 94 -31.31 -9.96 -9.38
N ALA A 95 -30.17 -9.70 -8.74
CA ALA A 95 -29.72 -8.35 -8.42
C ALA A 95 -29.12 -7.67 -9.68
N ALA A 96 -29.96 -6.89 -10.37
CA ALA A 96 -29.66 -6.25 -11.65
C ALA A 96 -28.44 -5.30 -11.66
N ASP A 97 -28.10 -4.70 -10.51
CA ASP A 97 -27.03 -3.70 -10.41
C ASP A 97 -26.11 -3.94 -9.20
N ALA A 98 -24.95 -3.28 -9.20
CA ALA A 98 -23.96 -3.40 -8.14
C ALA A 98 -24.48 -2.94 -6.77
N LYS A 99 -25.41 -1.96 -6.73
CA LYS A 99 -25.99 -1.44 -5.49
C LYS A 99 -26.89 -2.49 -4.83
N ARG A 100 -27.69 -3.20 -5.60
CA ARG A 100 -28.53 -4.32 -5.14
C ARG A 100 -27.68 -5.51 -4.72
N LYS A 101 -26.64 -5.85 -5.48
CA LYS A 101 -25.66 -6.88 -5.08
C LYS A 101 -25.01 -6.53 -3.74
N ALA A 102 -24.56 -5.30 -3.55
CA ALA A 102 -24.01 -4.82 -2.29
C ALA A 102 -25.00 -4.93 -1.12
N ARG A 103 -26.30 -4.68 -1.34
CA ARG A 103 -27.34 -4.88 -0.31
C ARG A 103 -27.53 -6.35 0.06
N VAL A 104 -27.49 -7.26 -0.91
CA VAL A 104 -27.57 -8.71 -0.66
C VAL A 104 -26.37 -9.17 0.17
N ILE A 105 -25.16 -8.71 -0.16
CA ILE A 105 -23.96 -9.01 0.62
C ILE A 105 -24.00 -8.35 2.01
N GLY A 106 -24.49 -7.12 2.10
CA GLY A 106 -24.70 -6.42 3.37
C GLY A 106 -25.67 -7.18 4.28
N LEU A 107 -26.72 -7.79 3.73
CA LEU A 107 -27.62 -8.66 4.49
C LEU A 107 -26.89 -9.88 5.06
N VAL A 108 -26.07 -10.57 4.25
CA VAL A 108 -25.27 -11.72 4.71
C VAL A 108 -24.32 -11.31 5.85
N ALA A 109 -23.62 -10.18 5.67
CA ALA A 109 -22.72 -9.62 6.68
C ALA A 109 -23.46 -9.24 7.98
N SER A 110 -24.65 -8.63 7.87
CA SER A 110 -25.49 -8.27 9.03
C SER A 110 -25.94 -9.48 9.85
N ARG A 111 -25.90 -10.69 9.26
CA ARG A 111 -26.21 -11.96 9.93
C ARG A 111 -24.97 -12.69 10.45
N GLY A 112 -23.81 -12.05 10.43
CA GLY A 112 -22.57 -12.59 10.97
C GLY A 112 -21.87 -13.59 10.05
N PHE A 113 -22.13 -13.53 8.74
CA PHE A 113 -21.50 -14.41 7.77
C PHE A 113 -20.75 -13.63 6.69
N VAL A 114 -19.75 -14.27 6.09
CA VAL A 114 -19.07 -13.80 4.88
C VAL A 114 -19.53 -14.62 3.69
N ALA A 115 -19.86 -13.93 2.59
CA ALA A 115 -20.08 -14.55 1.29
C ALA A 115 -18.73 -14.92 0.66
N LEU A 116 -18.63 -16.10 0.04
CA LEU A 116 -17.43 -16.45 -0.71
C LEU A 116 -17.41 -15.70 -2.04
N PRO A 117 -16.23 -15.23 -2.51
CA PRO A 117 -16.12 -14.62 -3.83
C PRO A 117 -16.69 -15.50 -4.96
N MET A 118 -16.55 -16.81 -4.84
CA MET A 118 -17.11 -17.79 -5.78
C MET A 118 -18.65 -17.75 -5.89
N ASP A 119 -19.36 -17.16 -4.94
CA ASP A 119 -20.82 -17.08 -4.96
C ASP A 119 -21.36 -15.94 -5.85
N TRP A 120 -20.51 -15.04 -6.35
CA TRP A 120 -20.89 -13.99 -7.30
C TRP A 120 -20.07 -13.97 -8.59
N MET A 121 -19.08 -14.86 -8.72
CA MET A 121 -18.35 -15.03 -9.97
C MET A 121 -19.23 -15.74 -10.99
N PRO A 122 -19.14 -15.37 -12.29
CA PRO A 122 -19.79 -16.15 -13.34
C PRO A 122 -19.30 -17.59 -13.30
N ALA A 123 -20.20 -18.55 -13.49
CA ALA A 123 -19.80 -19.94 -13.66
C ALA A 123 -18.95 -20.07 -14.92
N ALA A 124 -18.07 -21.08 -15.02
CA ALA A 124 -17.31 -21.33 -16.23
C ALA A 124 -18.18 -21.59 -17.49
N SER A 125 -19.49 -21.79 -17.29
CA SER A 125 -20.50 -22.04 -18.30
C SER A 125 -21.47 -20.88 -18.54
N ASP A 126 -21.29 -19.73 -17.87
CA ASP A 126 -22.03 -18.48 -18.14
C ASP A 126 -21.35 -17.66 -19.25
#